data_AF-A0A2S4UVR3-F1
#
_entry.id   AF-A0A2S4UVR3-F1
#
_cell.length_a   1.000
_cell.length_b   1.000
_cell.length_c   1.000
_cell.angle_alpha   90.00
_cell.angle_beta   90.00
_cell.angle_gamma   90.00
#
_symmetry.space_group_name_H-M   'P 1'
#
loop_
_entity.id
_entity.type
_entity.pdbx_description
1 polymer ?
#
loop_
_entity_poly.entity_id
_entity_poly.type
_entity_poly.pdbx_seq_one_letter_code
_entity_poly.pdbx_strand_id
1 'polypeptide(L)'
;MKSYRWLFNSCQYPVKPSDKAKKFDSQVNNHPTVIKKGQFFEFLAVKPDGSKLKLKCEYFQINKVVQLAAPVKTPFPVEALTTEHRDTWQVIFYHAICSYFVSSYVTDSLHIYECKKSCERLIPTIQNLLRGLSLSLCSF
;
A
#
# COMPACT_ATOMS: atom_id res chain seq x y z
N MET A 1 -3.95 -10.16 26.65
CA MET A 1 -2.96 -9.63 25.69
C MET A 1 -3.04 -10.20 24.26
N LYS A 2 -4.06 -11.00 23.88
CA LYS A 2 -4.15 -11.56 22.51
C LYS A 2 -4.42 -10.49 21.41
N SER A 3 -4.98 -9.34 21.77
CA SER A 3 -5.32 -8.25 20.86
C SER A 3 -4.10 -7.50 20.31
N TYR A 4 -3.02 -7.36 21.09
CA TYR A 4 -1.81 -6.63 20.68
C TYR A 4 -1.16 -7.16 19.40
N ARG A 5 -1.39 -8.43 19.06
CA ARG A 5 -0.88 -9.02 17.82
C ARG A 5 -1.38 -8.29 16.55
N TRP A 6 -2.50 -7.58 16.63
CA TRP A 6 -3.13 -6.86 15.51
C TRP A 6 -2.90 -5.34 15.53
N LEU A 7 -1.97 -4.84 16.36
CA LEU A 7 -1.77 -3.40 16.50
C LEU A 7 -0.97 -2.80 15.33
N PHE A 8 0.07 -3.50 14.89
CA PHE A 8 0.96 -3.06 13.82
C PHE A 8 0.90 -4.04 12.65
N ASN A 9 1.22 -3.59 11.44
CA ASN A 9 1.39 -4.47 10.27
C ASN A 9 0.18 -5.39 10.03
N SER A 10 -1.03 -4.87 10.24
CA SER A 10 -2.25 -5.59 9.91
C SER A 10 -3.21 -4.67 9.20
N CYS A 11 -3.86 -5.21 8.17
CA CYS A 11 -4.84 -4.49 7.38
C CYS A 11 -6.06 -5.39 7.16
N GLN A 12 -7.24 -4.76 7.16
CA GLN A 12 -8.47 -5.40 6.74
C GLN A 12 -8.72 -5.08 5.27
N TYR A 13 -9.13 -6.08 4.50
CA TYR A 13 -9.48 -5.90 3.09
C TYR A 13 -10.82 -6.57 2.80
N PRO A 14 -11.59 -6.02 1.83
CA PRO A 14 -12.95 -6.44 1.60
C PRO A 14 -13.02 -7.73 0.79
N VAL A 15 -13.74 -8.73 1.31
CA VAL A 15 -13.93 -10.04 0.70
C VAL A 15 -15.36 -10.52 0.96
N LYS A 16 -16.00 -11.16 -0.01
CA LYS A 16 -17.29 -11.85 0.19
C LYS A 16 -17.06 -13.28 0.69
N PRO A 17 -17.88 -13.78 1.64
CA PRO A 17 -19.04 -13.13 2.27
C PRO A 17 -18.69 -12.24 3.47
N SER A 18 -17.44 -12.23 3.93
CA SER A 18 -17.00 -11.44 5.08
C SER A 18 -15.55 -10.98 4.91
N ASP A 19 -15.29 -9.76 5.36
CA ASP A 19 -13.98 -9.13 5.29
C ASP A 19 -12.90 -9.95 5.99
N LYS A 20 -11.68 -9.90 5.45
CA LYS A 20 -10.55 -10.61 6.02
C LYS A 20 -9.53 -9.64 6.58
N ALA A 21 -9.01 -9.94 7.76
CA ALA A 21 -7.86 -9.27 8.33
C ALA A 21 -6.60 -10.08 8.01
N LYS A 22 -5.58 -9.43 7.46
CA LYS A 22 -4.26 -10.03 7.22
C LYS A 22 -3.23 -9.39 8.13
N LYS A 23 -2.45 -10.25 8.77
CA LYS A 23 -1.23 -9.87 9.48
C LYS A 23 -0.05 -10.01 8.52
N PHE A 24 0.76 -8.99 8.45
CA PHE A 24 1.99 -8.96 7.68
C PHE A 24 3.19 -9.16 8.61
N ASP A 25 4.24 -9.79 8.09
CA ASP A 25 5.48 -9.99 8.84
C ASP A 25 6.14 -8.63 9.13
N SER A 26 6.46 -8.39 10.39
CA SER A 26 7.13 -7.16 10.82
C SER A 26 8.59 -7.12 10.38
N GLN A 27 9.25 -8.26 10.14
CA GLN A 27 10.65 -8.25 9.72
C GLN A 27 10.82 -7.74 8.29
N VAL A 28 9.82 -7.97 7.43
CA VAL A 28 9.86 -7.59 6.02
C VAL A 28 9.15 -6.26 5.76
N ASN A 29 8.11 -5.92 6.53
CA ASN A 29 7.27 -4.75 6.28
C ASN A 29 7.59 -3.60 7.26
N ASN A 30 8.81 -3.09 7.20
CA ASN A 30 9.31 -1.99 8.05
C ASN A 30 9.10 -0.59 7.43
N HIS A 31 8.05 -0.42 6.63
CA HIS A 31 7.72 0.83 5.94
C HIS A 31 6.35 1.35 6.40
N PRO A 32 6.28 2.42 7.21
CA PRO A 32 5.02 3.13 7.40
C PRO A 32 4.57 3.81 6.10
N THR A 33 3.26 3.88 5.93
CA THR A 33 2.62 4.64 4.85
C THR A 33 2.05 5.93 5.43
N VAL A 34 2.32 7.06 4.77
CA VAL A 34 1.78 8.39 5.11
C VAL A 34 0.88 8.85 4.00
N ILE A 35 -0.28 9.41 4.37
CA ILE A 35 -1.27 9.93 3.42
C ILE A 35 -1.35 11.45 3.58
N LYS A 36 -1.21 12.18 2.46
CA LYS A 36 -1.40 13.63 2.44
C LYS A 36 -2.07 14.07 1.14
N LYS A 37 -3.17 14.84 1.25
CA LYS A 37 -3.97 15.33 0.11
C LYS A 37 -4.38 14.23 -0.90
N GLY A 38 -4.67 13.03 -0.40
CA GLY A 38 -5.04 11.86 -1.17
C GLY A 38 -3.91 11.15 -1.92
N GLN A 39 -2.66 11.52 -1.61
CA GLN A 39 -1.46 10.85 -2.09
C GLN A 39 -0.90 9.95 -1.00
N PHE A 40 -0.47 8.75 -1.40
CA PHE A 40 0.17 7.77 -0.54
C PHE A 40 1.69 7.86 -0.73
N PHE A 41 2.41 7.88 0.38
CA PHE A 41 3.87 7.87 0.42
C PHE A 41 4.33 6.77 1.36
N GLU A 42 5.41 6.09 1.00
CA GLU A 42 6.07 5.11 1.85
C GLU A 42 7.54 5.50 2.05
N PHE A 43 8.05 5.19 3.22
CA PHE A 43 9.48 5.27 3.50
C PHE A 43 9.86 4.19 4.51
N LEU A 44 11.13 3.78 4.51
CA LEU A 44 11.63 2.80 5.47
C LEU A 44 11.84 3.45 6.83
N ALA A 45 11.24 2.88 7.89
CA ALA A 45 11.45 3.33 9.28
C ALA A 45 12.71 2.72 9.93
N VAL A 46 13.33 1.77 9.23
CA VAL A 46 14.50 1.02 9.68
C VAL A 46 15.61 1.20 8.64
N LYS A 47 16.83 1.38 9.11
CA LYS A 47 18.02 1.49 8.26
C LYS A 47 18.42 0.12 7.70
N PRO A 48 19.31 0.07 6.68
CA PRO A 48 19.83 -1.20 6.15
C PRO A 48 20.53 -2.08 7.19
N ASP A 49 21.07 -1.47 8.26
CA ASP A 49 21.72 -2.15 9.38
C ASP A 49 20.73 -2.74 10.40
N GLY A 50 19.42 -2.60 10.19
CA GLY A 50 18.37 -3.06 11.10
C GLY A 50 18.08 -2.13 12.28
N SER A 51 18.81 -1.00 12.41
CA SER A 51 18.56 -0.02 13.45
C SER A 51 17.37 0.91 13.12
N LYS A 52 16.63 1.34 14.14
CA LYS A 52 15.55 2.31 13.99
C LYS A 52 16.08 3.67 13.53
N LEU A 53 15.33 4.37 12.69
CA LEU A 53 15.66 5.74 12.35
C LEU A 53 15.70 6.63 13.60
N LYS A 54 16.64 7.57 13.61
CA LYS A 54 16.67 8.63 14.63
C LYS A 54 15.51 9.58 14.36
N LEU A 55 14.96 10.16 15.44
CA LEU A 55 13.84 11.09 15.38
C LEU A 55 14.05 12.25 14.38
N LYS A 56 15.28 12.80 14.28
CA LYS A 56 15.62 13.85 13.30
C LYS A 56 15.44 13.39 11.85
N CYS A 57 15.82 12.16 11.53
CA CYS A 57 15.68 11.60 10.18
C CYS A 57 14.21 11.34 9.85
N GLU A 58 13.43 10.85 10.82
CA GLU A 58 12.00 10.62 10.65
C GLU A 58 11.26 11.95 10.37
N TYR A 59 11.54 13.00 11.13
CA TYR A 59 10.99 14.33 10.85
C TYR A 59 11.38 14.86 9.46
N PHE A 60 12.61 14.62 9.02
CA PHE A 60 13.04 15.02 7.69
C PHE A 60 12.25 14.30 6.58
N GLN A 61 12.01 12.99 6.72
CA GLN A 61 11.19 12.23 5.76
C GLN A 61 9.75 12.75 5.72
N ILE A 62 9.14 13.02 6.88
CA ILE A 62 7.78 13.56 6.96
C ILE A 62 7.72 14.96 6.31
N ASN A 63 8.69 15.84 6.57
CA ASN A 63 8.75 17.16 5.93
C ASN A 63 8.89 17.04 4.41
N LYS A 64 9.67 16.07 3.92
CA LYS A 64 9.79 15.79 2.49
C LYS A 64 8.44 15.36 1.89
N VAL A 65 7.69 14.48 2.58
CA VAL A 65 6.33 14.10 2.17
C VAL A 65 5.40 15.33 2.08
N VAL A 66 5.46 16.23 3.07
CA VAL A 66 4.65 17.47 3.07
C VAL A 66 5.00 18.36 1.87
N GLN A 67 6.30 18.49 1.54
CA GLN A 67 6.76 19.26 0.38
C GLN A 67 6.31 18.62 -0.94
N LEU A 68 6.44 17.30 -1.08
CA LEU A 68 6.03 16.57 -2.28
C LEU A 68 4.52 16.62 -2.51
N ALA A 69 3.72 16.62 -1.43
CA ALA A 69 2.27 16.74 -1.49
C ALA A 69 1.78 18.19 -1.61
N ALA A 70 2.66 19.19 -1.54
CA ALA A 70 2.27 20.60 -1.52
C ALA A 70 1.57 21.11 -2.80
N PRO A 71 1.93 20.72 -4.04
CA PRO A 71 1.48 21.47 -5.21
C PRO A 71 0.02 21.16 -5.63
N VAL A 72 -0.47 19.92 -5.52
CA VAL A 72 -1.78 19.55 -6.08
C VAL A 72 -2.47 18.48 -5.22
N LYS A 73 -3.76 18.65 -4.94
CA LYS A 73 -4.61 17.60 -4.34
C LYS A 73 -4.99 16.59 -5.42
N THR A 74 -4.97 15.29 -5.12
CA THR A 74 -5.40 14.29 -6.09
C THR A 74 -6.87 14.48 -6.47
N PRO A 75 -7.22 14.43 -7.77
CA PRO A 75 -8.62 14.54 -8.20
C PRO A 75 -9.47 13.38 -7.68
N PHE A 76 -8.86 12.20 -7.52
CA PHE A 76 -9.52 10.98 -7.04
C PHE A 76 -8.81 10.46 -5.78
N PRO A 77 -9.30 10.81 -4.57
CA PRO A 77 -8.74 10.30 -3.32
C PRO A 77 -9.13 8.84 -3.10
N VAL A 78 -8.19 7.92 -3.37
CA VAL A 78 -8.41 6.47 -3.24
C VAL A 78 -8.69 6.07 -1.79
N GLU A 79 -8.17 6.83 -0.82
CA GLU A 79 -8.42 6.59 0.60
C GLU A 79 -9.89 6.74 1.00
N ALA A 80 -10.63 7.63 0.33
CA ALA A 80 -12.05 7.85 0.61
C ALA A 80 -12.90 6.61 0.30
N LEU A 81 -12.42 5.73 -0.59
CA LEU A 81 -13.12 4.49 -0.94
C LEU A 81 -13.21 3.52 0.25
N THR A 82 -12.31 3.64 1.22
CA THR A 82 -12.32 2.78 2.43
C THR A 82 -13.46 3.12 3.40
N THR A 83 -14.10 4.28 3.24
CA THR A 83 -15.27 4.68 4.04
C THR A 83 -16.59 4.25 3.43
N GLU A 84 -16.58 3.77 2.18
CA GLU A 84 -17.78 3.31 1.48
C GLU A 84 -18.36 2.03 2.08
N HIS A 85 -19.63 1.74 1.72
CA HIS A 85 -20.28 0.49 2.09
C HIS A 85 -19.43 -0.72 1.67
N ARG A 86 -19.34 -1.75 2.53
CA ARG A 86 -18.38 -2.87 2.35
C ARG A 86 -18.54 -3.60 1.03
N ASP A 87 -19.77 -3.82 0.56
CA ASP A 87 -20.02 -4.43 -0.75
C ASP A 87 -19.56 -3.53 -1.91
N THR A 88 -19.78 -2.22 -1.80
CA THR A 88 -19.36 -1.25 -2.82
C THR A 88 -17.84 -1.13 -2.83
N TRP A 89 -17.23 -0.98 -1.66
CA TRP A 89 -15.77 -0.94 -1.50
C TRP A 89 -15.14 -2.22 -2.05
N GLN A 90 -15.72 -3.40 -1.78
CA GLN A 90 -15.23 -4.65 -2.33
C GLN A 90 -15.15 -4.61 -3.86
N VAL A 91 -16.24 -4.23 -4.53
CA VAL A 91 -16.30 -4.18 -6.00
C VAL A 91 -15.25 -3.21 -6.54
N ILE A 92 -15.17 -2.02 -5.96
CA ILE A 92 -14.20 -0.99 -6.38
C ILE A 92 -12.76 -1.46 -6.12
N PHE A 93 -12.50 -2.12 -4.99
CA PHE A 93 -11.18 -2.64 -4.62
C PHE A 93 -10.69 -3.69 -5.62
N TYR A 94 -11.53 -4.66 -6.00
CA TYR A 94 -11.18 -5.65 -7.03
C TYR A 94 -11.00 -5.01 -8.40
N HIS A 95 -11.86 -4.05 -8.77
CA HIS A 95 -11.73 -3.33 -10.03
C HIS A 95 -10.42 -2.54 -10.09
N ALA A 96 -10.07 -1.82 -9.02
CA ALA A 96 -8.82 -1.06 -8.93
C ALA A 96 -7.58 -1.96 -9.05
N ILE A 97 -7.58 -3.14 -8.39
CA ILE A 97 -6.51 -4.14 -8.53
C ILE A 97 -6.40 -4.64 -9.97
N CYS A 98 -7.54 -4.96 -10.60
CA CYS A 98 -7.57 -5.45 -11.97
C CYS A 98 -7.04 -4.40 -12.96
N SER A 99 -7.51 -3.15 -12.84
CA SER A 99 -7.08 -2.04 -13.71
C SER A 99 -5.60 -1.70 -13.54
N TYR A 100 -5.06 -1.79 -12.31
CA TYR A 100 -3.63 -1.59 -12.07
C TYR A 100 -2.79 -2.70 -12.74
N PHE A 101 -3.26 -3.95 -12.73
CA PHE A 101 -2.57 -5.08 -13.34
C PHE A 101 -2.63 -5.04 -14.88
N VAL A 102 -3.77 -4.64 -15.45
CA VAL A 102 -3.92 -4.46 -16.92
C VAL A 102 -3.05 -3.30 -17.43
N SER A 103 -2.76 -2.28 -16.62
CA SER A 103 -1.84 -1.21 -17.05
C SER A 103 -0.37 -1.67 -17.23
N SER A 104 0.00 -2.83 -16.70
CA SER A 104 1.34 -3.43 -16.91
C SER A 104 1.40 -4.36 -18.14
N TYR A 105 0.24 -4.72 -18.72
CA TYR A 105 0.11 -5.56 -19.90
C TYR A 105 -0.97 -4.98 -20.82
N VAL A 106 -0.53 -4.16 -21.78
CA VAL A 106 -1.38 -3.55 -22.81
C VAL A 106 -2.18 -4.61 -23.58
N THR A 107 -3.44 -4.26 -23.87
CA THR A 107 -4.43 -4.85 -24.80
C THR A 107 -4.91 -6.28 -24.54
N ASP A 108 -6.11 -6.43 -23.97
CA ASP A 108 -7.25 -7.03 -24.70
C ASP A 108 -8.53 -7.14 -23.84
N SER A 109 -9.64 -6.67 -24.42
CA SER A 109 -10.91 -6.33 -23.76
C SER A 109 -11.82 -7.50 -23.36
N LEU A 110 -11.30 -8.71 -23.09
CA LEU A 110 -12.16 -9.90 -22.92
C LEU A 110 -11.84 -10.80 -21.71
N HIS A 111 -11.09 -10.32 -20.71
CA HIS A 111 -10.63 -11.16 -19.59
C HIS A 111 -10.97 -10.66 -18.17
N ILE A 112 -12.11 -9.98 -18.01
CA ILE A 112 -12.60 -9.58 -16.68
C ILE A 112 -13.05 -10.80 -15.85
N TYR A 113 -13.49 -11.90 -16.48
CA TYR A 113 -13.98 -13.09 -15.77
C TYR A 113 -12.88 -14.07 -15.32
N GLU A 114 -11.76 -14.17 -16.04
CA GLU A 114 -10.63 -15.05 -15.64
C GLU A 114 -9.74 -14.42 -14.54
N CYS A 115 -9.77 -13.08 -14.40
CA CYS A 115 -9.00 -12.37 -13.39
C CYS A 115 -9.37 -12.79 -11.94
N LYS A 116 -10.58 -13.33 -11.74
CA LYS A 116 -11.08 -13.81 -10.44
C LYS A 116 -10.29 -15.00 -9.89
N LYS A 117 -9.72 -15.87 -10.75
CA LYS A 117 -8.90 -17.03 -10.33
C LYS A 117 -7.41 -16.70 -10.17
N SER A 118 -6.91 -15.68 -10.86
CA SER A 118 -5.48 -15.34 -10.84
C SER A 118 -5.09 -14.46 -9.65
N CYS A 119 -5.99 -13.58 -9.17
CA CYS A 119 -5.72 -12.68 -8.05
C CYS A 119 -5.38 -13.38 -6.72
N GLU A 120 -5.83 -14.62 -6.48
CA GLU A 120 -5.51 -15.35 -5.24
C GLU A 120 -4.04 -15.85 -5.20
N ARG A 121 -3.37 -15.99 -6.35
CA ARG A 121 -1.97 -16.47 -6.42
C ARG A 121 -0.92 -15.35 -6.39
N LEU A 122 -1.32 -14.09 -6.59
CA LEU A 122 -0.40 -13.00 -6.92
C LEU A 122 -0.09 -12.02 -5.77
N ILE A 123 -0.64 -12.26 -4.59
CA ILE A 123 -0.31 -11.50 -3.36
C ILE A 123 1.21 -11.54 -3.00
N PRO A 124 1.98 -12.63 -3.26
CA PRO A 124 3.43 -12.63 -3.02
C PRO A 124 4.24 -11.82 -4.05
N THR A 125 3.70 -11.62 -5.26
CA THR A 125 4.45 -11.06 -6.39
C THR A 125 4.54 -9.53 -6.34
N ILE A 126 3.53 -8.87 -5.77
CA ILE A 126 3.49 -7.40 -5.58
C ILE A 126 4.62 -6.92 -4.65
N GLN A 127 5.08 -7.76 -3.71
CA GLN A 127 6.17 -7.43 -2.79
C GLN A 127 7.56 -7.36 -3.46
N ASN A 128 7.72 -7.95 -4.64
CA ASN A 128 9.01 -7.97 -5.34
C ASN A 128 9.19 -6.82 -6.34
N LEU A 129 8.10 -6.23 -6.85
CA LEU A 129 8.16 -5.11 -7.81
C LEU A 129 8.44 -3.75 -7.14
N LEU A 130 8.07 -3.55 -5.87
CA LEU A 130 8.29 -2.30 -5.14
C LEU A 130 9.70 -2.17 -4.52
N ARG A 131 10.54 -3.22 -4.59
CA ARG A 131 11.93 -3.19 -4.07
C ARG A 131 12.92 -2.43 -4.96
N GLY A 132 12.51 -2.00 -6.16
CA GLY A 132 13.39 -1.41 -7.17
C GLY A 132 13.69 0.09 -7.06
N LEU A 133 13.07 0.84 -6.13
CA LEU A 133 13.11 2.32 -6.13
C LEU A 133 13.58 2.96 -4.80
N SER A 134 14.44 2.28 -4.03
CA SER A 134 14.94 2.76 -2.74
C SER A 134 16.47 2.70 -2.63
N LEU A 135 17.20 3.24 -3.60
CA LEU A 135 18.65 3.48 -3.45
C LEU A 135 19.07 4.80 -4.11
N SER A 136 18.82 5.91 -3.44
CA SER A 136 19.80 7.01 -3.35
C SER A 136 19.31 8.04 -2.33
N LEU A 137 20.27 8.68 -1.67
CA LEU A 137 20.13 9.85 -0.80
C LEU A 137 19.86 9.56 0.68
N CYS A 138 20.87 8.97 1.33
CA CYS A 138 21.32 9.42 2.65
C CYS A 138 22.79 9.00 2.88
N SER A 139 23.67 9.54 2.04
CA SER A 139 25.12 9.55 2.29
C SER A 139 25.58 10.99 2.04
N PHE A 140 25.42 11.85 3.04
CA PHE A 140 26.19 13.05 3.34
C PHE A 140 25.69 13.61 4.67
#